data_AF-A0A657K378-F1
#
_entry.id   AF-A0A657K378-F1
#
_cell.length_a   1.000
_cell.length_b   1.000
_cell.length_c   1.000
_cell.angle_alpha   90.00
_cell.angle_beta   90.00
_cell.angle_gamma   90.00
#
_symmetry.space_group_name_H-M   'P 1'
#
loop_
_entity.id
_entity.type
_entity.pdbx_description
1 polymer ?
#
loop_
_entity_poly.entity_id
_entity_poly.type
_entity_poly.pdbx_seq_one_letter_code
_entity_poly.pdbx_strand_id
1 'polypeptide(L)'
;MKRSQYYLILLINLFLVFSLVGCFCRQKIEVLPKSLPNASFGKPYYAEINIKGGLIDDRLFDYLIESENSGLELLPFDLKSASPYNHLIVKGTPKMTGTIIIKFLSSTFGTMCPGSEFEKIYTINVEE
;
A
#
# COMPACT_ATOMS: atom_id res chain seq x y z
N MET A 1 55.92 -0.88 8.07
CA MET A 1 54.71 -0.84 8.92
C MET A 1 53.68 0.23 8.54
N LYS A 2 54.04 1.51 8.36
CA LYS A 2 53.05 2.60 8.13
C LYS A 2 52.15 2.41 6.90
N ARG A 3 52.69 1.92 5.77
CA ARG A 3 51.94 1.73 4.51
C ARG A 3 50.79 0.72 4.63
N SER A 4 50.98 -0.35 5.41
CA SER A 4 49.95 -1.38 5.66
C SER A 4 48.80 -0.85 6.54
N GLN A 5 49.09 0.03 7.50
CA GLN A 5 48.08 0.66 8.34
C GLN A 5 47.17 1.60 7.52
N TYR A 6 47.70 2.31 6.52
CA TYR A 6 46.89 3.14 5.63
C TYR A 6 45.91 2.31 4.78
N TYR A 7 46.34 1.19 4.22
CA TYR A 7 45.44 0.30 3.48
C TYR A 7 44.35 -0.29 4.37
N LEU A 8 44.68 -0.66 5.62
CA LEU A 8 43.71 -1.16 6.59
C LEU A 8 42.65 -0.09 6.93
N ILE A 9 43.08 1.15 7.20
CA ILE A 9 42.17 2.28 7.46
C ILE A 9 41.30 2.56 6.24
N LEU A 10 41.86 2.51 5.03
CA LEU A 10 41.11 2.72 3.79
C LEU A 10 40.02 1.65 3.59
N LEU A 11 40.33 0.38 3.86
CA LEU A 11 39.38 -0.74 3.77
C LEU A 11 38.26 -0.63 4.81
N ILE A 12 38.58 -0.23 6.04
CA ILE A 12 37.57 -0.02 7.10
C ILE A 12 36.62 1.12 6.74
N ASN A 13 37.14 2.25 6.26
CA ASN A 13 36.31 3.37 5.82
C ASN A 13 35.46 2.99 4.61
N LEU A 14 36.00 2.24 3.65
CA LEU A 14 35.26 1.75 2.50
C LEU A 14 34.10 0.84 2.93
N PHE A 15 34.35 -0.11 3.84
CA PHE A 15 33.32 -1.00 4.38
C PHE A 15 32.22 -0.23 5.12
N LEU A 16 32.59 0.79 5.92
CA LEU A 16 31.64 1.68 6.61
C LEU A 16 30.78 2.49 5.63
N VAL A 17 31.34 2.96 4.51
CA VAL A 17 30.56 3.66 3.48
C VAL A 17 29.59 2.70 2.79
N PHE A 18 30.01 1.48 2.45
CA PHE A 18 29.13 0.49 1.82
C PHE A 18 28.01 -0.01 2.73
N SER A 19 28.26 -0.17 4.04
CA SER A 19 27.22 -0.60 4.99
C SER A 19 26.11 0.45 5.17
N LEU A 20 26.41 1.74 4.96
CA LEU A 20 25.42 2.81 4.98
C LEU A 20 24.51 2.81 3.73
N VAL A 21 24.97 2.34 2.57
CA VAL A 21 24.19 2.34 1.32
C VAL A 21 22.93 1.47 1.41
N GLY A 22 23.00 0.36 2.15
CA GLY A 22 21.84 -0.53 2.36
C GLY A 22 20.68 0.13 3.10
N CYS A 23 20.94 1.14 3.93
CA CYS A 23 19.91 1.87 4.67
C CYS A 23 19.10 2.85 3.79
N PHE A 24 19.66 3.26 2.64
CA PHE A 24 19.03 4.26 1.78
C PHE A 24 18.03 3.69 0.78
N CYS A 25 17.95 2.37 0.58
CA CYS A 25 16.96 1.83 -0.33
C CYS A 25 15.59 1.69 0.36
N ARG A 26 14.57 2.38 -0.17
CA ARG A 26 13.17 2.24 0.24
C ARG A 26 12.30 1.98 -0.98
N GLN A 27 11.35 1.07 -0.86
CA GLN A 27 10.32 0.88 -1.87
C GLN A 27 9.37 2.08 -1.86
N LYS A 28 9.15 2.69 -3.02
CA LYS A 28 8.18 3.77 -3.18
C LYS A 28 6.83 3.17 -3.55
N ILE A 29 5.91 3.17 -2.60
CA ILE A 29 4.55 2.68 -2.80
C ILE A 29 3.66 3.81 -3.33
N GLU A 30 2.84 3.49 -4.33
CA GLU A 30 1.86 4.40 -4.90
C GLU A 30 0.50 3.72 -5.00
N VAL A 31 -0.52 4.34 -4.42
CA VAL A 31 -1.90 3.85 -4.45
C VAL A 31 -2.73 4.75 -5.36
N LEU A 32 -3.31 4.17 -6.40
CA LEU A 32 -4.10 4.85 -7.43
C LEU A 32 -5.52 4.29 -7.45
N PRO A 33 -6.56 5.11 -7.70
CA PRO A 33 -6.50 6.57 -7.86
C PRO A 33 -6.24 7.27 -6.51
N LYS A 34 -5.88 8.56 -6.53
CA LYS A 34 -5.64 9.32 -5.28
C LYS A 34 -6.92 9.50 -4.45
N SER A 35 -8.06 9.59 -5.12
CA SER A 35 -9.41 9.69 -4.56
C SER A 35 -10.36 8.75 -5.31
N LEU A 36 -11.38 8.26 -4.63
CA LEU A 36 -12.47 7.48 -5.23
C LEU A 36 -13.61 8.42 -5.66
N PRO A 37 -14.40 8.05 -6.69
CA PRO A 37 -15.57 8.83 -7.07
C PRO A 37 -16.64 8.86 -5.97
N ASN A 38 -17.48 9.90 -5.97
CA ASN A 38 -18.68 9.93 -5.14
C ASN A 38 -19.65 8.83 -5.57
N ALA A 39 -20.51 8.40 -4.66
CA ALA A 39 -21.56 7.43 -4.92
C ALA A 39 -22.95 8.08 -4.85
N SER A 40 -23.96 7.40 -5.40
CA SER A 40 -25.36 7.77 -5.22
C SER A 40 -26.06 6.72 -4.37
N PHE A 41 -26.95 7.18 -3.50
CA PHE A 41 -27.77 6.33 -2.65
C PHE A 41 -28.57 5.33 -3.48
N GLY A 42 -28.54 4.05 -3.06
CA GLY A 42 -29.29 2.98 -3.72
C GLY A 42 -28.82 2.60 -5.13
N LYS A 43 -27.75 3.21 -5.67
CA LYS A 43 -27.20 2.86 -6.99
C LYS A 43 -25.95 1.98 -6.87
N PRO A 44 -25.72 1.03 -7.80
CA PRO A 44 -24.50 0.26 -7.83
C PRO A 44 -23.27 1.15 -7.90
N TYR A 45 -22.29 0.86 -7.06
CA TYR A 45 -21.00 1.52 -7.00
C TYR A 45 -19.90 0.53 -7.39
N TYR A 46 -18.92 1.03 -8.14
CA TYR A 46 -17.74 0.28 -8.56
C TYR A 46 -16.56 1.23 -8.72
N ALA A 47 -15.46 0.92 -8.07
CA ALA A 47 -14.19 1.62 -8.27
C ALA A 47 -13.02 0.67 -8.05
N GLU A 48 -11.97 0.85 -8.85
CA GLU A 48 -10.75 0.05 -8.75
C GLU A 48 -9.65 0.82 -8.03
N ILE A 49 -8.84 0.10 -7.27
CA ILE A 49 -7.67 0.60 -6.58
C ILE A 49 -6.48 -0.26 -7.01
N ASN A 50 -5.44 0.38 -7.51
CA ASN A 50 -4.21 -0.24 -7.95
C ASN A 50 -3.05 0.21 -7.06
N ILE A 51 -2.34 -0.74 -6.47
CA ILE A 51 -1.19 -0.51 -5.62
C ILE A 51 0.08 -0.91 -6.37
N LYS A 52 0.98 0.06 -6.54
CA LYS A 52 2.25 -0.07 -7.26
C LYS A 52 3.41 0.10 -6.29
N GLY A 53 4.58 -0.40 -6.68
CA GLY A 53 5.83 -0.23 -5.92
C GLY A 53 6.31 -1.44 -5.13
N GLY A 54 5.60 -2.57 -5.22
CA GLY A 54 5.98 -3.85 -4.60
C GLY A 54 4.83 -4.86 -4.65
N LEU A 55 5.14 -6.13 -4.36
CA LEU A 55 4.13 -7.17 -4.15
C LEU A 55 3.57 -7.03 -2.74
N ILE A 56 2.25 -7.00 -2.58
CA ILE A 56 1.61 -6.90 -1.26
C ILE A 56 1.74 -8.21 -0.48
N ASP A 57 2.11 -8.12 0.80
CA ASP A 57 2.02 -9.24 1.76
C ASP A 57 0.59 -9.37 2.24
N ASP A 58 -0.11 -10.37 1.72
CA ASP A 58 -1.52 -10.65 1.99
C ASP A 58 -1.80 -10.95 3.47
N ARG A 59 -0.82 -11.47 4.20
CA ARG A 59 -0.92 -11.75 5.64
C ARG A 59 -0.97 -10.49 6.50
N LEU A 60 -0.54 -9.36 5.93
CA LEU A 60 -0.49 -8.06 6.59
C LEU A 60 -1.52 -7.09 5.99
N PHE A 61 -2.46 -7.57 5.18
CA PHE A 61 -3.50 -6.73 4.60
C PHE A 61 -4.71 -6.66 5.55
N ASP A 62 -4.87 -5.50 6.18
CA ASP A 62 -6.00 -5.20 7.05
C ASP A 62 -6.82 -4.03 6.48
N TYR A 63 -8.14 -4.10 6.60
CA TYR A 63 -9.03 -3.01 6.18
C TYR A 63 -10.21 -2.81 7.12
N LEU A 64 -10.73 -1.59 7.14
CA LEU A 64 -11.89 -1.17 7.91
C LEU A 64 -12.76 -0.25 7.05
N ILE A 65 -14.07 -0.53 7.03
CA ILE A 65 -15.09 0.40 6.53
C ILE A 65 -15.85 0.88 7.75
N GLU A 66 -15.71 2.16 8.13
CA GLU A 66 -16.23 2.67 9.42
C GLU A 66 -17.76 2.61 9.53
N SER A 67 -18.45 2.56 8.40
CA SER A 67 -19.90 2.32 8.36
C SER A 67 -20.16 0.87 7.99
N GLU A 68 -20.38 0.01 9.01
CA GLU A 68 -20.67 -1.42 8.83
C GLU A 68 -21.89 -1.66 7.93
N ASN A 69 -22.86 -0.75 7.92
CA ASN A 69 -24.05 -0.81 7.09
C ASN A 69 -23.95 0.01 5.80
N SER A 70 -22.76 0.42 5.39
CA SER A 70 -22.56 1.20 4.16
C SER A 70 -23.08 0.49 2.91
N GLY A 71 -23.06 -0.84 2.87
CA GLY A 71 -23.39 -1.62 1.69
C GLY A 71 -22.28 -1.66 0.63
N LEU A 72 -21.08 -1.16 0.98
CA LEU A 72 -19.87 -1.28 0.17
C LEU A 72 -18.94 -2.34 0.78
N GLU A 73 -18.20 -3.00 -0.10
CA GLU A 73 -17.20 -4.01 0.23
C GLU A 73 -15.88 -3.67 -0.47
N LEU A 74 -14.75 -3.96 0.18
CA LEU A 74 -13.41 -3.90 -0.40
C LEU A 74 -12.91 -5.34 -0.57
N LEU A 75 -12.50 -5.70 -1.79
CA LEU A 75 -12.02 -7.04 -2.12
C LEU A 75 -10.93 -7.02 -3.18
N PRO A 76 -10.05 -8.04 -3.23
CA PRO A 76 -9.17 -8.28 -4.37
C PRO A 76 -9.96 -8.45 -5.67
N PHE A 77 -9.45 -7.89 -6.77
CA PHE A 77 -10.06 -8.01 -8.10
C PHE A 77 -10.06 -9.47 -8.58
N ASP A 78 -8.91 -10.14 -8.45
CA ASP A 78 -8.74 -11.54 -8.81
C ASP A 78 -7.90 -12.27 -7.76
N LEU A 79 -8.56 -13.13 -6.98
CA LEU A 79 -7.91 -13.97 -5.96
C LEU A 79 -6.95 -15.02 -6.55
N LYS A 80 -7.06 -15.34 -7.84
CA LYS A 80 -6.18 -16.30 -8.53
C LYS A 80 -4.94 -15.64 -9.13
N SER A 81 -4.88 -14.30 -9.11
CA SER A 81 -3.71 -13.56 -9.55
C SER A 81 -2.50 -13.89 -8.68
N ALA A 82 -1.30 -13.77 -9.25
CA ALA A 82 -0.06 -13.86 -8.49
C ALA A 82 0.10 -12.73 -7.46
N SER A 83 -0.68 -11.65 -7.60
CA SER A 83 -0.65 -10.46 -6.75
C SER A 83 -2.08 -9.95 -6.46
N PRO A 84 -2.92 -10.72 -5.74
CA PRO A 84 -4.35 -10.44 -5.63
C PRO A 84 -4.62 -9.10 -4.93
N TYR A 85 -3.83 -8.75 -3.91
CA TYR A 85 -4.00 -7.52 -3.15
C TYR A 85 -3.36 -6.28 -3.78
N ASN A 86 -2.69 -6.41 -4.92
CA ASN A 86 -2.20 -5.25 -5.68
C ASN A 86 -3.31 -4.57 -6.49
N HIS A 87 -4.42 -5.26 -6.75
CA HIS A 87 -5.58 -4.73 -7.47
C HIS A 87 -6.83 -5.03 -6.66
N LEU A 88 -7.42 -3.98 -6.07
CA LEU A 88 -8.60 -4.06 -5.24
C LEU A 88 -9.78 -3.42 -5.95
N ILE A 89 -10.99 -3.82 -5.55
CA ILE A 89 -12.25 -3.24 -5.98
C ILE A 89 -13.02 -2.82 -4.75
N VAL A 90 -13.56 -1.61 -4.78
CA VAL A 90 -14.67 -1.19 -3.92
C VAL A 90 -15.95 -1.31 -4.72
N LYS A 91 -16.88 -2.16 -4.28
CA LYS A 91 -18.17 -2.34 -4.95
C LYS A 91 -19.31 -2.55 -3.97
N GLY A 92 -20.54 -2.42 -4.46
CA GLY A 92 -21.74 -2.67 -3.68
C GLY A 92 -22.82 -1.64 -4.00
N THR A 93 -23.78 -1.50 -3.11
CA THR A 93 -24.87 -0.51 -3.24
C THR A 93 -24.94 0.27 -1.94
N PRO A 94 -24.63 1.58 -1.94
CA PRO A 94 -24.72 2.41 -0.74
C PRO A 94 -26.11 2.37 -0.11
N LYS A 95 -26.17 2.05 1.18
CA LYS A 95 -27.41 1.97 1.97
C LYS A 95 -27.63 3.15 2.92
N MET A 96 -26.72 4.13 2.90
CA MET A 96 -26.82 5.36 3.67
C MET A 96 -26.31 6.53 2.84
N THR A 97 -26.86 7.72 3.09
CA THR A 97 -26.32 9.00 2.59
C THR A 97 -25.22 9.50 3.52
N GLY A 98 -24.41 10.44 3.04
CA GLY A 98 -23.29 11.02 3.81
C GLY A 98 -21.96 10.36 3.51
N THR A 99 -21.04 10.37 4.46
CA THR A 99 -19.64 10.00 4.22
C THR A 99 -19.34 8.56 4.64
N ILE A 100 -18.79 7.78 3.71
CA ILE A 100 -18.23 6.45 3.98
C ILE A 100 -16.70 6.56 3.95
N ILE A 101 -16.05 6.08 5.02
CA ILE A 101 -14.59 6.06 5.15
C ILE A 101 -14.11 4.61 5.00
N ILE A 102 -13.19 4.41 4.06
CA ILE A 102 -12.51 3.13 3.83
C ILE A 102 -11.04 3.32 4.18
N LYS A 103 -10.55 2.53 5.13
CA LYS A 103 -9.14 2.51 5.55
C LYS A 103 -8.57 1.15 5.25
N PHE A 104 -7.35 1.10 4.71
CA PHE A 104 -6.59 -0.14 4.68
C PHE A 104 -5.12 0.11 4.93
N LEU A 105 -4.51 -0.85 5.61
CA LEU A 105 -3.11 -0.89 6.00
C LEU A 105 -2.50 -2.13 5.38
N SER A 106 -1.31 -2.00 4.81
CA SER A 106 -0.57 -3.17 4.34
C SER A 106 0.93 -2.92 4.24
N SER A 107 1.67 -3.96 3.88
CA SER A 107 3.10 -3.92 3.65
C SER A 107 3.47 -4.64 2.36
N THR A 108 4.54 -4.19 1.71
CA THR A 108 5.10 -4.89 0.55
C THR A 108 6.18 -5.88 0.96
N PHE A 109 6.36 -6.96 0.19
CA PHE A 109 7.53 -7.81 0.31
C PHE A 109 8.80 -7.04 -0.07
N GLY A 110 9.80 -7.11 0.82
CA GLY A 110 11.15 -6.66 0.52
C GLY A 110 11.85 -7.64 -0.42
N THR A 111 12.48 -7.12 -1.47
CA THR A 111 13.37 -7.90 -2.35
C THR A 111 14.81 -7.43 -2.15
N MET A 112 15.31 -6.56 -3.04
CA MET A 112 16.61 -5.90 -2.88
C MET A 112 16.58 -4.77 -1.84
N CYS A 113 15.39 -4.30 -1.50
CA CYS A 113 15.16 -3.24 -0.54
C CYS A 113 14.11 -3.71 0.46
N PRO A 114 14.15 -3.25 1.72
CA PRO A 114 13.14 -3.59 2.71
C PRO A 114 11.72 -3.30 2.19
N GLY A 115 10.79 -4.16 2.60
CA GLY A 115 9.36 -3.91 2.45
C GLY A 115 8.97 -2.57 3.07
N SER A 116 7.87 -2.00 2.61
CA SER A 116 7.38 -0.73 3.14
C SER A 116 5.93 -0.88 3.57
N GLU A 117 5.66 -0.49 4.81
CA GLU A 117 4.31 -0.36 5.34
C GLU A 117 3.68 0.93 4.80
N PHE A 118 2.38 0.89 4.54
CA PHE A 118 1.62 2.05 4.09
C PHE A 118 0.16 1.94 4.52
N GLU A 119 -0.42 3.10 4.82
CA GLU A 119 -1.83 3.27 5.10
C GLU A 119 -2.48 4.08 3.98
N LYS A 120 -3.70 3.70 3.59
CA LYS A 120 -4.54 4.49 2.70
C LYS A 120 -5.93 4.68 3.28
N ILE A 121 -6.38 5.93 3.25
CA ILE A 121 -7.71 6.34 3.64
C ILE A 121 -8.41 6.91 2.40
N TYR A 122 -9.62 6.42 2.12
CA TYR A 122 -10.53 6.95 1.12
C TYR A 122 -11.80 7.44 1.78
N THR A 123 -12.34 8.51 1.21
CA THR A 123 -13.60 9.12 1.59
C THR A 123 -14.51 9.09 0.37
N ILE A 124 -15.67 8.46 0.49
CA ILE A 124 -16.70 8.40 -0.54
C ILE A 124 -17.90 9.18 0.01
N ASN A 125 -18.31 10.24 -0.70
CA ASN A 125 -19.54 10.95 -0.37
C ASN A 125 -20.70 10.29 -1.12
N VAL A 126 -21.76 9.99 -0.39
CA VAL A 126 -23.00 9.41 -0.91
C VAL A 126 -24.07 10.48 -0.95
N GLU A 127 -24.44 10.86 -2.17
CA GLU A 127 -25.49 11.82 -2.48
C GLU A 127 -26.81 11.09 -2.78
N GLU A 128 -27.95 11.79 -2.73
CA GLU A 128 -29.28 11.21 -3.04
C GLU A 128 -29.45 10.77 -4.50
#